data_AF-A0A379FVD8-F1
#
_entry.id   AF-A0A379FVD8-F1
#
_cell.length_a   1.000
_cell.length_b   1.000
_cell.length_c   1.000
_cell.angle_alpha   90.00
_cell.angle_beta   90.00
_cell.angle_gamma   90.00
#
_symmetry.space_group_name_H-M   'P 1'
#
loop_
_entity.id
_entity.type
_entity.pdbx_description
1 polymer ?
#
loop_
_entity_poly.entity_id
_entity_poly.type
_entity_poly.pdbx_seq_one_letter_code
_entity_poly.pdbx_strand_id
1 'polypeptide(L)'
;MISGQLNQGQFNTLQEALKRFDLTPKKRQRLLWRIAKYGVIAAAKRNVRNQQTPEGESWQQRQGNWRKKMLRNMPKVLHIKELPESESVRIYLKGGKYRNGKKQLPAGVVGYSQQHGMNVTVNKSSFKSERDKTRPATKKQAKKLRALGYKERKGKGWRKPSVKAIESGMSFAKAGLLIRTLSDETPQNSWVIDVPAREFLGINQDEFEKALARQLQGIGFG
;
A
#
# COMPACT_ATOMS: atom_id res chain seq x y z
N MET A 1 -9.69 8.54 8.49
CA MET A 1 -8.69 8.11 9.50
C MET A 1 -8.71 6.59 9.57
N ILE A 2 -7.59 5.91 9.80
CA ILE A 2 -7.62 4.47 10.15
C ILE A 2 -7.86 4.39 11.65
N SER A 3 -8.89 3.69 12.06
CA SER A 3 -9.09 3.26 13.44
C SER A 3 -8.98 1.75 13.47
N GLY A 4 -8.05 1.21 14.26
CA GLY A 4 -8.14 -0.19 14.68
C GLY A 4 -9.23 -0.26 15.74
N GLN A 5 -10.49 -0.30 15.30
CA GLN A 5 -11.61 -0.53 16.20
C GLN A 5 -11.61 -2.01 16.55
N LEU A 6 -11.76 -2.30 17.84
CA LEU A 6 -12.15 -3.64 18.26
C LEU A 6 -13.48 -3.97 17.58
N ASN A 7 -13.64 -5.21 17.11
CA ASN A 7 -14.94 -5.64 16.62
C ASN A 7 -15.95 -5.64 17.80
N GLN A 8 -17.24 -5.76 17.50
CA GLN A 8 -18.28 -5.67 18.54
C GLN A 8 -18.08 -6.71 19.66
N GLY A 9 -17.65 -7.92 19.32
CA GLY A 9 -17.36 -8.99 20.28
C GLY A 9 -16.20 -8.63 21.21
N GLN A 10 -15.05 -8.25 20.65
CA GLN A 10 -13.87 -7.81 21.40
C GLN A 10 -14.18 -6.63 22.31
N PHE A 11 -15.00 -5.68 21.84
CA PHE A 11 -15.43 -4.55 22.65
C PHE A 11 -16.26 -5.01 23.84
N ASN A 12 -17.24 -5.90 23.63
CA ASN A 12 -18.05 -6.45 24.70
C ASN A 12 -17.19 -7.22 25.72
N THR A 13 -16.30 -8.11 25.27
CA THR A 13 -15.37 -8.85 26.14
C THR A 13 -14.49 -7.91 26.96
N LEU A 14 -14.00 -6.82 26.36
CA LEU A 14 -13.22 -5.81 27.06
C LEU A 14 -14.06 -5.10 28.12
N GLN A 15 -15.27 -4.67 27.78
CA GLN A 15 -16.19 -4.00 28.70
C GLN A 15 -16.56 -4.91 29.88
N GLU A 16 -16.84 -6.19 29.64
CA GLU A 16 -17.10 -7.17 30.67
C GLU A 16 -15.90 -7.34 31.61
N ALA A 17 -14.68 -7.45 31.06
CA ALA A 17 -13.47 -7.50 31.89
C ALA A 17 -13.30 -6.23 32.73
N LEU A 18 -13.53 -5.05 32.14
CA LEU A 18 -13.45 -3.76 32.85
C LEU A 18 -14.54 -3.60 33.93
N LYS A 19 -15.69 -4.24 33.79
CA LYS A 19 -16.75 -4.26 34.82
C LYS A 19 -16.45 -5.27 35.92
N ARG A 20 -15.93 -6.44 35.55
CA ARG A 20 -15.63 -7.54 36.48
C ARG A 20 -14.49 -7.19 37.44
N PHE A 21 -13.45 -6.53 36.93
CA PHE A 21 -12.34 -6.07 37.74
C PHE A 21 -12.61 -4.62 38.11
N ASP A 22 -12.76 -4.32 39.41
CA ASP A 22 -12.94 -2.95 39.90
C ASP A 22 -11.62 -2.14 39.77
N LEU A 23 -11.27 -1.84 38.53
CA LEU A 23 -10.03 -1.19 38.16
C LEU A 23 -10.14 0.31 38.40
N THR A 24 -9.17 0.87 39.11
CA THR A 24 -9.00 2.32 39.18
C THR A 24 -8.80 2.92 37.79
N PRO A 25 -9.18 4.18 37.53
CA PRO A 25 -9.04 4.81 36.21
C PRO A 25 -7.62 4.69 35.62
N LYS A 26 -6.60 4.82 36.47
CA LYS A 26 -5.19 4.64 36.07
C LYS A 26 -4.89 3.22 35.59
N LYS A 27 -5.42 2.19 36.27
CA LYS A 27 -5.26 0.79 35.87
C LYS A 27 -6.03 0.47 34.59
N ARG A 28 -7.24 1.02 34.41
CA ARG A 28 -8.02 0.93 33.15
C ARG A 28 -7.23 1.51 31.98
N GLN A 29 -6.73 2.73 32.13
CA GLN A 29 -5.94 3.39 31.08
C GLN A 29 -4.68 2.58 30.75
N ARG A 30 -3.99 2.07 31.78
CA ARG A 30 -2.81 1.22 31.60
C ARG A 30 -3.14 -0.07 30.86
N LEU A 31 -4.25 -0.73 31.19
CA LEU A 31 -4.72 -1.94 30.50
C LEU A 31 -4.95 -1.67 29.02
N LEU A 32 -5.71 -0.62 28.69
CA LEU A 32 -6.01 -0.22 27.32
C LEU A 32 -4.73 0.06 26.53
N TRP A 33 -3.78 0.78 27.12
CA TRP A 33 -2.49 1.04 26.49
C TRP A 33 -1.72 -0.25 26.22
N ARG A 34 -1.71 -1.19 27.18
CA ARG A 34 -1.03 -2.49 27.05
C ARG A 34 -1.68 -3.36 25.99
N ILE A 35 -3.01 -3.39 25.90
CA ILE A 35 -3.74 -4.09 24.83
C ILE A 35 -3.39 -3.49 23.47
N ALA A 36 -3.40 -2.16 23.34
CA ALA A 36 -3.01 -1.49 22.10
C ALA A 36 -1.54 -1.80 21.72
N LYS A 37 -0.63 -1.75 22.69
CA LYS A 37 0.82 -1.91 22.46
C LYS A 37 1.25 -3.34 22.20
N TYR A 38 0.82 -4.26 23.04
CA TYR A 38 1.28 -5.65 23.08
C TYR A 38 0.29 -6.64 22.46
N GLY A 39 -0.97 -6.26 22.28
CA GLY A 39 -1.94 -6.99 21.48
C GLY A 39 -1.93 -6.46 20.04
N VAL A 40 -2.65 -5.36 19.80
CA VAL A 40 -2.97 -4.88 18.44
C VAL A 40 -1.72 -4.52 17.62
N ILE A 41 -0.80 -3.71 18.14
CA ILE A 41 0.43 -3.34 17.39
C ILE A 41 1.35 -4.54 17.19
N ALA A 42 1.41 -5.47 18.14
CA ALA A 42 2.22 -6.68 18.01
C ALA A 42 1.64 -7.64 16.96
N ALA A 43 0.32 -7.82 16.95
CA ALA A 43 -0.41 -8.54 15.90
C ALA A 43 -0.18 -7.88 14.53
N ALA A 44 -0.32 -6.55 14.43
CA ALA A 44 -0.06 -5.82 13.19
C ALA A 44 1.37 -6.02 12.66
N LYS A 45 2.38 -6.03 13.54
CA LYS A 45 3.78 -6.36 13.15
C LYS A 45 3.89 -7.77 12.58
N ARG A 46 3.21 -8.74 13.19
CA ARG A 46 3.19 -10.14 12.75
C ARG A 46 2.47 -10.30 11.41
N ASN A 47 1.30 -9.70 11.27
CA ASN A 47 0.47 -9.70 10.06
C ASN A 47 1.24 -9.13 8.87
N VAL A 48 1.87 -7.96 9.05
CA VAL A 48 2.76 -7.37 8.03
C VAL A 48 3.96 -8.27 7.74
N ARG A 49 4.61 -8.84 8.76
CA ARG A 49 5.77 -9.72 8.54
C ARG A 49 5.38 -10.96 7.72
N ASN A 50 4.22 -11.51 7.98
CA ASN A 50 3.69 -12.72 7.34
C ASN A 50 2.95 -12.41 6.02
N GLN A 51 2.62 -11.14 5.74
CA GLN A 51 1.79 -10.70 4.61
C GLN A 51 0.39 -11.32 4.64
N GLN A 52 -0.28 -11.21 5.79
CA GLN A 52 -1.59 -11.79 6.04
C GLN A 52 -2.50 -10.83 6.78
N THR A 53 -3.81 -11.09 6.72
CA THR A 53 -4.85 -10.39 7.48
C THR A 53 -4.80 -10.78 8.96
N PRO A 54 -5.48 -10.05 9.86
CA PRO A 54 -5.65 -10.47 11.25
C PRO A 54 -6.24 -11.87 11.42
N GLU A 55 -7.11 -12.29 10.50
CA GLU A 55 -7.71 -13.63 10.47
C GLU A 55 -6.77 -14.71 9.89
N GLY A 56 -5.58 -14.32 9.42
CA GLY A 56 -4.57 -15.25 8.92
C GLY A 56 -4.60 -15.50 7.41
N GLU A 57 -5.51 -14.87 6.68
CA GLU A 57 -5.57 -14.99 5.22
C GLU A 57 -4.39 -14.29 4.55
N SER A 58 -3.76 -14.93 3.57
CA SER A 58 -2.65 -14.32 2.84
C SER A 58 -3.10 -13.14 1.98
N TRP A 59 -2.36 -12.04 2.03
CA TRP A 59 -2.65 -10.87 1.19
C TRP A 59 -2.51 -11.16 -0.29
N GLN A 60 -3.30 -10.44 -1.08
CA GLN A 60 -3.09 -10.40 -2.52
C GLN A 60 -1.68 -9.87 -2.84
N GLN A 61 -0.99 -10.61 -3.70
CA GLN A 61 0.37 -10.29 -4.11
C GLN A 61 0.46 -8.93 -4.79
N ARG A 62 1.66 -8.36 -4.77
CA ARG A 62 1.97 -7.10 -5.45
C ARG A 62 1.86 -7.29 -6.96
N GLN A 63 1.24 -6.33 -7.63
CA GLN A 63 1.32 -6.22 -9.09
C GLN A 63 2.74 -5.82 -9.56
N GLY A 64 3.35 -6.64 -10.41
CA GLY A 64 4.65 -6.39 -11.04
C GLY A 64 5.82 -7.23 -10.50
N ASN A 65 7.01 -7.01 -11.04
CA ASN A 65 8.17 -7.90 -10.85
C ASN A 65 8.91 -7.74 -9.49
N TRP A 66 8.42 -6.89 -8.60
CA TRP A 66 9.10 -6.59 -7.34
C TRP A 66 8.76 -7.63 -6.25
N ARG A 67 9.76 -8.36 -5.79
CA ARG A 67 9.60 -9.48 -4.84
C ARG A 67 9.69 -9.12 -3.35
N LYS A 68 9.88 -7.84 -3.00
CA LYS A 68 10.00 -7.41 -1.59
C LYS A 68 8.62 -7.37 -0.91
N LYS A 69 8.52 -7.98 0.28
CA LYS A 69 7.30 -7.95 1.13
C LYS A 69 6.81 -6.50 1.33
N MET A 70 5.49 -6.30 1.29
CA MET A 70 4.85 -4.98 1.40
C MET A 70 4.82 -4.48 2.84
N LEU A 71 4.71 -3.16 3.00
CA LEU A 71 4.43 -2.49 4.28
C LEU A 71 5.37 -2.80 5.45
N ARG A 72 6.56 -3.36 5.22
CA ARG A 72 7.53 -3.74 6.28
C ARG A 72 7.81 -2.67 7.34
N ASN A 73 7.75 -1.40 6.94
CA ASN A 73 8.00 -0.25 7.82
C ASN A 73 6.71 0.39 8.37
N MET A 74 5.53 -0.06 7.95
CA MET A 74 4.23 0.49 8.36
C MET A 74 3.97 0.28 9.86
N PRO A 75 4.21 -0.90 10.45
CA PRO A 75 4.03 -1.07 11.88
C PRO A 75 5.01 -0.27 12.75
N LYS A 76 6.13 0.20 12.18
CA LYS A 76 7.14 0.99 12.91
C LYS A 76 6.68 2.43 13.14
N VAL A 77 5.70 2.88 12.37
CA VAL A 77 5.13 4.24 12.43
C VAL A 77 3.75 4.25 13.10
N LEU A 78 3.37 3.16 13.76
CA LEU A 78 2.19 3.10 14.62
C LEU A 78 2.51 3.73 15.98
N HIS A 79 1.73 4.73 16.35
CA HIS A 79 1.81 5.43 17.62
C HIS A 79 0.50 5.25 18.38
N ILE A 80 0.61 5.38 19.71
CA ILE A 80 -0.50 5.30 20.64
C ILE A 80 -0.68 6.69 21.24
N LYS A 81 -1.92 7.19 21.23
CA LYS A 81 -2.34 8.37 22.00
C LYS A 81 -3.35 7.90 23.04
N GLU A 82 -3.03 8.10 24.31
CA GLU A 82 -3.97 7.91 25.41
C GLU A 82 -4.98 9.06 25.43
N LEU A 83 -6.25 8.74 25.68
CA LEU A 83 -7.35 9.71 25.77
C LEU A 83 -8.12 9.48 27.09
N PRO A 84 -7.56 9.89 28.24
CA PRO A 84 -8.11 9.58 29.57
C PRO A 84 -9.54 10.10 29.78
N GLU A 85 -9.86 11.27 29.22
CA GLU A 85 -11.20 11.89 29.29
C GLU A 85 -12.31 11.01 28.73
N SER A 86 -11.96 10.13 27.79
CA SER A 86 -12.88 9.21 27.11
C SER A 86 -12.61 7.75 27.44
N GLU A 87 -11.76 7.48 28.44
CA GLU A 87 -11.26 6.15 28.81
C GLU A 87 -10.87 5.31 27.60
N SER A 88 -10.15 5.91 26.66
CA SER A 88 -9.85 5.26 25.38
C SER A 88 -8.40 5.44 24.96
N VAL A 89 -8.01 4.68 23.94
CA VAL A 89 -6.70 4.75 23.32
C VAL A 89 -6.87 4.81 21.81
N ARG A 90 -6.18 5.77 21.18
CA ARG A 90 -6.15 5.91 19.73
C ARG A 90 -4.83 5.41 19.17
N ILE A 91 -4.90 4.42 18.29
CA ILE A 91 -3.78 4.02 17.44
C ILE A 91 -3.80 4.86 16.17
N TYR A 92 -2.67 5.47 15.82
CA TYR A 92 -2.56 6.30 14.62
C TYR A 92 -1.19 6.15 13.96
N LEU A 93 -1.11 6.53 12.69
CA LEU A 93 0.13 6.48 11.91
C LEU A 93 0.77 7.86 11.84
N LYS A 94 2.06 7.97 12.17
CA LYS A 94 2.82 9.23 12.10
C LYS A 94 4.24 8.99 11.60
N GLY A 95 4.72 9.87 10.72
CA GLY A 95 6.06 9.79 10.14
C GLY A 95 6.16 8.84 8.96
N GLY A 96 7.30 8.18 8.81
CA GLY A 96 7.62 7.33 7.67
C GLY A 96 8.19 8.10 6.46
N LYS A 97 8.76 7.37 5.51
CA LYS A 97 9.37 7.93 4.29
C LYS A 97 8.68 7.36 3.03
N TYR A 98 7.35 7.47 2.98
CA TYR A 98 6.57 7.00 1.84
C TYR A 98 6.53 8.06 0.74
N ARG A 99 6.59 7.60 -0.52
CA ARG A 99 6.66 8.49 -1.68
C ARG A 99 5.86 7.92 -2.85
N ASN A 100 5.27 8.81 -3.63
CA ASN A 100 4.76 8.51 -4.97
C ASN A 100 5.45 9.46 -5.96
N GLY A 101 6.40 8.91 -6.71
CA GLY A 101 7.36 9.72 -7.48
C GLY A 101 8.16 10.65 -6.58
N LYS A 102 8.11 11.95 -6.87
CA LYS A 102 8.79 13.00 -6.08
C LYS A 102 7.98 13.44 -4.84
N LYS A 103 6.69 13.12 -4.77
CA LYS A 103 5.81 13.59 -3.69
C LYS A 103 5.95 12.70 -2.45
N GLN A 104 6.17 13.32 -1.27
CA GLN A 104 6.05 12.61 0.00
C GLN A 104 4.57 12.27 0.25
N LEU A 105 4.32 11.10 0.82
CA LEU A 105 3.00 10.67 1.26
C LEU A 105 3.00 10.44 2.77
N PRO A 106 1.99 10.94 3.50
CA PRO A 106 1.82 10.61 4.91
C PRO A 106 1.60 9.11 5.10
N ALA A 107 2.18 8.52 6.16
CA ALA A 107 1.94 7.13 6.51
C ALA A 107 0.44 6.81 6.69
N GLY A 108 -0.34 7.76 7.23
CA GLY A 108 -1.78 7.60 7.39
C GLY A 108 -2.52 7.33 6.08
N VAL A 109 -2.16 8.02 4.99
CA VAL A 109 -2.79 7.84 3.66
C VAL A 109 -2.43 6.47 3.09
N VAL A 110 -1.15 6.09 3.18
CA VAL A 110 -0.68 4.78 2.69
C VAL A 110 -1.26 3.65 3.52
N GLY A 111 -1.29 3.77 4.84
CA GLY A 111 -1.92 2.78 5.70
C GLY A 111 -3.40 2.64 5.40
N TYR A 112 -4.12 3.75 5.17
CA TYR A 112 -5.57 3.72 5.01
C TYR A 112 -5.97 3.05 3.71
N SER A 113 -5.33 3.47 2.61
CA SER A 113 -5.51 2.87 1.29
C SER A 113 -5.15 1.38 1.26
N GLN A 114 -4.18 0.94 2.06
CA GLN A 114 -3.82 -0.47 2.11
C GLN A 114 -4.73 -1.27 3.03
N GLN A 115 -5.18 -0.70 4.16
CA GLN A 115 -6.08 -1.38 5.08
C GLN A 115 -7.43 -1.68 4.40
N HIS A 116 -8.04 -0.70 3.72
CA HIS A 116 -9.41 -0.80 3.19
C HIS A 116 -9.46 -1.04 1.67
N GLY A 117 -8.31 -0.99 1.00
CA GLY A 117 -8.27 -0.86 -0.45
C GLY A 117 -8.60 0.57 -0.91
N MET A 118 -8.41 0.82 -2.21
CA MET A 118 -8.69 2.13 -2.82
C MET A 118 -8.77 2.00 -4.34
N ASN A 119 -9.78 2.63 -4.93
CA ASN A 119 -9.86 2.87 -6.37
C ASN A 119 -9.46 4.30 -6.68
N VAL A 120 -8.50 4.48 -7.60
CA VAL A 120 -8.05 5.80 -8.04
C VAL A 120 -8.13 5.90 -9.55
N THR A 121 -8.98 6.80 -10.04
CA THR A 121 -8.97 7.19 -11.45
C THR A 121 -7.81 8.14 -11.70
N VAL A 122 -6.93 7.74 -12.61
CA VAL A 122 -5.77 8.51 -13.02
C VAL A 122 -6.02 9.07 -14.41
N ASN A 123 -5.84 10.38 -14.55
CA ASN A 123 -5.92 11.06 -15.84
C ASN A 123 -4.53 11.21 -16.44
N LYS A 124 -4.42 11.01 -17.74
CA LYS A 124 -3.19 11.20 -18.54
C LYS A 124 -2.62 12.61 -18.37
N SER A 125 -3.48 13.63 -18.26
CA SER A 125 -3.09 15.03 -18.06
C SER A 125 -2.35 15.29 -16.75
N SER A 126 -2.59 14.48 -15.71
CA SER A 126 -1.89 14.59 -14.42
C SER A 126 -0.44 14.11 -14.50
N PHE A 127 -0.08 13.34 -15.53
CA PHE A 127 1.27 12.86 -15.78
C PHE A 127 2.05 13.87 -16.63
N LYS A 128 2.89 14.68 -16.00
CA LYS A 128 3.94 15.44 -16.69
C LYS A 128 5.18 14.55 -16.82
N SER A 129 5.44 14.03 -18.02
CA SER A 129 6.68 13.32 -18.30
C SER A 129 7.84 14.32 -18.37
N GLU A 130 8.69 14.33 -17.34
CA GLU A 130 9.97 15.05 -17.34
C GLU A 130 11.07 14.32 -18.15
N ARG A 131 10.75 13.18 -18.78
CA ARG A 131 11.74 12.43 -19.55
C ARG A 131 12.19 13.27 -20.75
N ASP A 132 13.50 13.28 -20.96
CA ASP A 132 14.09 13.81 -22.17
C ASP A 132 13.46 13.13 -23.41
N LYS A 133 12.87 13.96 -24.27
CA LYS A 133 12.18 13.55 -25.50
C LYS A 133 13.16 13.35 -26.66
N THR A 134 14.35 13.94 -26.55
CA THR A 134 15.41 13.89 -27.56
C THR A 134 16.25 12.62 -27.46
N ARG A 135 16.25 11.97 -26.29
CA ARG A 135 16.95 10.69 -26.08
C ARG A 135 16.60 9.65 -27.16
N PRO A 136 17.51 8.71 -27.46
CA PRO A 136 17.28 7.65 -28.44
C PRO A 136 16.06 6.77 -28.12
N ALA A 137 15.45 6.17 -29.15
CA ALA A 137 14.32 5.26 -28.99
C ALA A 137 14.71 4.06 -28.12
N THR A 138 13.78 3.62 -27.27
CA THR A 138 14.03 2.44 -26.41
C THR A 138 13.93 1.15 -27.21
N LYS A 139 14.66 0.12 -26.79
CA LYS A 139 14.53 -1.25 -27.32
C LYS A 139 13.11 -1.76 -27.44
N LYS A 140 12.25 -1.42 -26.46
CA LYS A 140 10.83 -1.79 -26.45
C LYS A 140 10.07 -1.08 -27.58
N GLN A 141 10.30 0.21 -27.79
CA GLN A 141 9.70 0.95 -28.90
C GLN A 141 10.17 0.42 -30.25
N ALA A 142 11.47 0.19 -30.42
CA ALA A 142 12.02 -0.37 -31.65
C ALA A 142 11.43 -1.75 -31.98
N LYS A 143 11.31 -2.63 -30.99
CA LYS A 143 10.62 -3.94 -31.14
C LYS A 143 9.15 -3.77 -31.52
N LYS A 144 8.40 -2.89 -30.85
CA LYS A 144 6.98 -2.63 -31.14
C LYS A 144 6.79 -2.05 -32.54
N LEU A 145 7.60 -1.08 -32.96
CA LEU A 145 7.57 -0.54 -34.34
C LEU A 145 7.77 -1.63 -35.39
N ARG A 146 8.75 -2.52 -35.19
CA ARG A 146 8.96 -3.65 -36.10
C ARG A 146 7.78 -4.62 -36.09
N ALA A 147 7.13 -4.84 -34.95
CA ALA A 147 5.92 -5.66 -34.86
C ALA A 147 4.74 -5.01 -35.61
N LEU A 148 4.59 -3.69 -35.50
CA LEU A 148 3.60 -2.87 -36.21
C LEU A 148 3.92 -2.65 -37.71
N GLY A 149 4.91 -3.36 -38.26
CA GLY A 149 5.22 -3.28 -39.69
C GLY A 149 5.94 -2.00 -40.14
N TYR A 150 6.53 -1.22 -39.23
CA TYR A 150 7.29 -0.01 -39.58
C TYR A 150 8.38 -0.31 -40.63
N LYS A 151 8.39 0.51 -41.70
CA LYS A 151 9.39 0.50 -42.77
C LYS A 151 9.97 1.90 -42.92
N GLU A 152 11.24 1.98 -43.29
CA GLU A 152 11.92 3.21 -43.66
C GLU A 152 12.43 3.11 -45.10
N ARG A 153 12.51 4.25 -45.78
CA ARG A 153 13.08 4.32 -47.12
C ARG A 153 14.60 4.35 -47.01
N LYS A 154 15.28 3.46 -47.74
CA LYS A 154 16.74 3.50 -47.92
C LYS A 154 17.05 3.35 -49.40
N GLY A 155 17.62 4.41 -49.98
CA GLY A 155 17.80 4.50 -51.43
C GLY A 155 16.46 4.45 -52.16
N LYS A 156 16.36 3.56 -53.16
CA LYS A 156 15.14 3.41 -53.98
C LYS A 156 14.04 2.54 -53.33
N GLY A 157 14.33 1.80 -52.25
CA GLY A 157 13.42 0.79 -51.68
C GLY A 157 12.97 1.05 -50.24
N TRP A 158 11.89 0.38 -49.84
CA TRP A 158 11.42 0.30 -48.45
C TRP A 158 12.04 -0.90 -47.74
N ARG A 159 12.59 -0.69 -46.54
CA ARG A 159 13.14 -1.77 -45.72
C ARG A 159 12.57 -1.73 -44.32
N LYS A 160 12.50 -2.90 -43.68
CA LYS A 160 12.21 -3.03 -42.26
C LYS A 160 13.50 -2.84 -41.46
N PRO A 161 13.70 -1.72 -40.74
CA PRO A 161 14.96 -1.49 -40.05
C PRO A 161 15.17 -2.50 -38.91
N SER A 162 16.45 -2.73 -38.57
CA SER A 162 16.82 -3.53 -37.41
C SER A 162 16.51 -2.79 -36.11
N VAL A 163 16.42 -3.51 -34.98
CA VAL A 163 16.17 -2.88 -33.68
C VAL A 163 17.25 -1.83 -33.36
N LYS A 164 18.53 -2.15 -33.59
CA LYS A 164 19.66 -1.23 -33.37
C LYS A 164 19.57 0.03 -34.24
N ALA A 165 19.18 -0.12 -35.51
CA ALA A 165 19.05 1.02 -36.43
C ALA A 165 17.95 1.99 -35.98
N ILE A 166 16.83 1.48 -35.43
CA ILE A 166 15.77 2.32 -34.88
C ILE A 166 16.24 3.00 -33.59
N GLU A 167 16.94 2.28 -32.71
CA GLU A 167 17.47 2.86 -31.46
C GLU A 167 18.41 4.03 -31.75
N SER A 168 19.35 3.90 -32.69
CA SER A 168 20.33 4.96 -32.99
C SER A 168 19.78 6.08 -33.89
N GLY A 169 18.86 5.77 -34.81
CA GLY A 169 18.39 6.70 -35.84
C GLY A 169 17.07 7.43 -35.51
N MET A 170 16.42 7.09 -34.39
CA MET A 170 15.10 7.64 -34.05
C MET A 170 15.07 8.13 -32.61
N SER A 171 14.53 9.33 -32.40
CA SER A 171 14.27 9.84 -31.05
C SER A 171 13.10 9.09 -30.38
N PHE A 172 13.12 9.09 -29.05
CA PHE A 172 12.08 8.50 -28.21
C PHE A 172 10.69 9.05 -28.55
N ALA A 173 10.59 10.37 -28.79
CA ALA A 173 9.34 11.03 -29.15
C ALA A 173 8.84 10.60 -30.53
N LYS A 174 9.72 10.57 -31.55
CA LYS A 174 9.36 10.15 -32.91
C LYS A 174 8.90 8.70 -32.94
N ALA A 175 9.59 7.82 -32.22
CA ALA A 175 9.21 6.41 -32.10
C ALA A 175 7.83 6.24 -31.44
N GLY A 176 7.55 7.00 -30.37
CA GLY A 176 6.26 6.98 -29.70
C GLY A 176 5.10 7.44 -30.59
N LEU A 177 5.32 8.51 -31.38
CA LEU A 177 4.31 9.02 -32.32
C LEU A 177 4.01 8.00 -33.42
N LEU A 178 5.05 7.39 -34.00
CA LEU A 178 4.89 6.36 -35.04
C LEU A 178 4.17 5.13 -34.49
N ILE A 179 4.49 4.67 -33.27
CA ILE A 179 3.77 3.56 -32.64
C ILE A 179 2.28 3.90 -32.54
N ARG A 180 1.94 5.09 -32.03
CA ARG A 180 0.54 5.51 -31.89
C ARG A 180 -0.20 5.55 -33.22
N THR A 181 0.48 6.01 -34.27
CA THR A 181 -0.11 6.15 -35.61
C THR A 181 -0.31 4.78 -36.26
N LEU A 182 0.64 3.85 -36.06
CA LEU A 182 0.61 2.51 -36.66
C LEU A 182 -0.22 1.51 -35.85
N SER A 183 -0.48 1.76 -34.57
CA SER A 183 -1.25 0.84 -33.72
C SER A 183 -2.75 0.94 -33.94
N ASP A 184 -3.24 2.03 -34.53
CA ASP A 184 -4.68 2.33 -34.72
C ASP A 184 -5.52 2.19 -33.43
N GLU A 185 -4.87 2.34 -32.29
CA GLU A 185 -5.47 2.21 -30.96
C GLU A 185 -5.91 3.59 -30.47
N THR A 186 -7.17 3.71 -30.06
CA THR A 186 -7.66 4.94 -29.42
C THR A 186 -6.92 5.16 -28.09
N PRO A 187 -6.24 6.30 -27.90
CA PRO A 187 -5.47 6.53 -26.69
C PRO A 187 -6.40 6.68 -25.48
N GLN A 188 -6.21 5.83 -24.46
CA GLN A 188 -6.88 5.99 -23.18
C GLN A 188 -6.41 7.30 -22.50
N ASN A 189 -7.37 8.14 -22.12
CA ASN A 189 -7.11 9.39 -21.41
C ASN A 189 -7.20 9.25 -19.90
N SER A 190 -7.85 8.19 -19.41
CA SER A 190 -7.95 7.85 -18.00
C SER A 190 -7.94 6.33 -17.81
N TRP A 191 -7.49 5.89 -16.65
CA TRP A 191 -7.55 4.50 -16.23
C TRP A 191 -7.77 4.41 -14.72
N VAL A 192 -8.45 3.36 -14.27
CA VAL A 192 -8.66 3.09 -12.84
C VAL A 192 -7.51 2.22 -12.34
N ILE A 193 -6.91 2.64 -11.24
CA ILE A 193 -5.95 1.83 -10.48
C ILE A 193 -6.70 1.27 -9.27
N ASP A 194 -6.81 -0.05 -9.23
CA ASP A 194 -7.32 -0.79 -8.07
C ASP A 194 -6.17 -1.15 -7.13
N VAL A 195 -6.30 -0.73 -5.87
CA VAL A 195 -5.44 -1.13 -4.76
C VAL A 195 -6.28 -2.06 -3.89
N PRO A 196 -6.00 -3.38 -3.89
CA PRO A 196 -6.81 -4.30 -3.09
C PRO A 196 -6.50 -4.12 -1.61
N ALA A 197 -7.49 -4.42 -0.78
CA ALA A 197 -7.36 -4.40 0.67
C ALA A 197 -6.31 -5.42 1.15
N ARG A 198 -5.47 -4.96 2.06
CA ARG A 198 -4.40 -5.67 2.75
C ARG A 198 -4.46 -5.28 4.20
N GLU A 199 -5.52 -5.77 4.84
CA GLU A 199 -5.77 -5.51 6.24
C GLU A 199 -4.57 -5.98 7.06
N PHE A 200 -4.01 -5.08 7.86
CA PHE A 200 -2.84 -5.37 8.67
C PHE A 200 -3.02 -4.93 10.11
N LEU A 201 -3.78 -3.86 10.33
CA LEU A 201 -4.06 -3.33 11.66
C LEU A 201 -5.30 -4.05 12.20
N GLY A 202 -5.10 -4.92 13.17
CA GLY A 202 -6.16 -5.70 13.79
C GLY A 202 -5.57 -6.88 14.54
N ILE A 203 -6.43 -7.58 15.26
CA ILE A 203 -6.14 -8.79 16.02
C ILE A 203 -7.40 -9.66 15.95
N ASN A 204 -7.25 -10.97 15.75
CA ASN A 204 -8.39 -11.87 15.77
C ASN A 204 -8.93 -12.07 17.20
N GLN A 205 -10.11 -12.67 17.33
CA GLN A 205 -10.77 -12.85 18.63
C GLN A 205 -9.91 -13.66 19.62
N ASP A 206 -9.41 -14.82 19.21
CA ASP A 206 -8.62 -15.70 20.09
C ASP A 206 -7.33 -15.07 20.58
N GLU A 207 -6.59 -14.37 19.71
CA GLU A 207 -5.39 -13.65 20.07
C GLU A 207 -5.72 -12.46 20.97
N PHE A 208 -6.87 -11.81 20.76
CA PHE A 208 -7.34 -10.72 21.60
C PHE A 208 -7.63 -11.19 23.02
N GLU A 209 -8.39 -12.26 23.20
CA GLU A 209 -8.70 -12.82 24.52
C GLU A 209 -7.43 -13.27 25.26
N LYS A 210 -6.52 -13.95 24.57
CA LYS A 210 -5.20 -14.33 25.11
C LYS A 210 -4.36 -13.10 25.50
N ALA A 211 -4.41 -12.03 24.69
CA ALA A 211 -3.71 -10.79 25.01
C ALA A 211 -4.33 -10.10 26.23
N LEU A 212 -5.67 -10.04 26.31
CA LEU A 212 -6.43 -9.47 27.41
C LEU A 212 -6.11 -10.19 28.72
N ALA A 213 -6.24 -11.52 28.76
CA ALA A 213 -5.93 -12.33 29.94
C ALA A 213 -4.48 -12.09 30.42
N ARG A 214 -3.51 -12.12 29.50
CA ARG A 214 -2.10 -11.83 29.82
C ARG A 214 -1.89 -10.41 30.35
N GLN A 215 -2.60 -9.42 29.81
CA GLN A 215 -2.45 -8.04 30.26
C GLN A 215 -3.13 -7.78 31.61
N LEU A 216 -4.25 -8.44 31.90
CA LEU A 216 -4.90 -8.43 33.22
C LEU A 216 -3.95 -8.97 34.29
N GLN A 217 -3.33 -10.13 34.05
CA GLN A 217 -2.30 -10.68 34.94
C GLN A 217 -1.15 -9.69 35.14
N GLY A 218 -0.69 -9.07 34.04
CA GLY A 218 0.40 -8.10 34.04
C GLY A 218 0.09 -6.76 34.74
N ILE A 219 -1.16 -6.49 35.15
CA ILE A 219 -1.52 -5.34 35.99
C ILE A 219 -1.93 -5.75 37.43
N GLY A 220 -1.67 -7.01 37.79
CA GLY A 220 -1.92 -7.54 39.13
C GLY A 220 -3.32 -8.13 39.33
N PHE A 221 -3.98 -8.59 38.26
CA PHE A 221 -5.28 -9.26 38.33
C PHE A 221 -5.26 -10.54 37.47
N GLY A 222 -5.11 -11.70 38.12
CA GLY A 222 -5.27 -13.01 37.48
C GLY A 222 -4.48 -14.11 38.15
#